data_AF-T2GHR9-F1
#
_entry.id   AF-T2GHR9-F1
#
_cell.length_a   1.000
_cell.length_b   1.000
_cell.length_c   1.000
_cell.angle_alpha   90.00
_cell.angle_beta   90.00
_cell.angle_gamma   90.00
#
_symmetry.space_group_name_H-M   'P 1'
#
loop_
_entity.id
_entity.type
_entity.pdbx_description
1 polymer ?
#
loop_
_entity_poly.entity_id
_entity_poly.type
_entity_poly.pdbx_seq_one_letter_code
_entity_poly.pdbx_strand_id
1 'polypeptide(L)'
;MRFRTHITAAVALFLMVNLIHPVNSLINGALLAGTGSVLPDILDFLAGRHRGIGHTLLILPPLLLLSLRSPGIGVPLLVGVSSHLTLDLFTVRGCPLLYPLNDTPYHCLRRNRRIRTGTAGEWAILSFLLVVTVVASLLSVGAFDDEINSSMQNSKGESGTRTLTVDIQVDADRDVNVTAHHTNGSECVLVDYPDD
;
A
#
# COMPACT_ATOMS: atom_id res chain seq x y z
N MET A 1 -12.82 21.41 2.64
CA MET A 1 -12.01 21.84 1.46
C MET A 1 -12.83 21.61 0.19
N ARG A 2 -12.27 21.64 -1.03
CA ARG A 2 -13.00 21.10 -2.20
C ARG A 2 -12.95 19.57 -2.20
N PHE A 3 -13.95 18.93 -2.80
CA PHE A 3 -14.10 17.47 -2.89
C PHE A 3 -12.81 16.77 -3.38
N ARG A 4 -12.11 17.34 -4.37
CA ARG A 4 -10.86 16.80 -4.90
C ARG A 4 -9.80 16.56 -3.83
N THR A 5 -9.66 17.49 -2.88
CA THR A 5 -8.66 17.41 -1.81
C THR A 5 -9.03 16.34 -0.80
N HIS A 6 -10.33 16.17 -0.52
CA HIS A 6 -10.84 15.10 0.32
C HIS A 6 -10.64 13.72 -0.31
N ILE A 7 -10.94 13.57 -1.60
CA ILE A 7 -10.74 12.31 -2.33
C ILE A 7 -9.26 11.94 -2.34
N THR A 8 -8.35 12.88 -2.68
CA THR A 8 -6.91 12.59 -2.69
C THR A 8 -6.40 12.20 -1.30
N ALA A 9 -6.85 12.88 -0.24
CA ALA A 9 -6.47 12.52 1.13
C ALA A 9 -6.97 11.14 1.53
N ALA A 10 -8.20 10.80 1.17
CA ALA A 10 -8.78 9.49 1.46
C ALA A 10 -8.03 8.36 0.77
N VAL A 11 -7.71 8.54 -0.51
CA VAL A 11 -6.91 7.56 -1.28
C VAL A 11 -5.51 7.45 -0.69
N ALA A 12 -4.82 8.56 -0.42
CA ALA A 12 -3.49 8.56 0.18
C ALA A 12 -3.48 7.82 1.54
N LEU A 13 -4.46 8.12 2.40
CA LEU A 13 -4.57 7.49 3.71
C LEU A 13 -4.92 5.99 3.60
N PHE A 14 -5.80 5.62 2.67
CA PHE A 14 -6.12 4.21 2.41
C PHE A 14 -4.88 3.43 1.96
N LEU A 15 -4.10 3.96 1.01
CA LEU A 15 -2.88 3.29 0.55
C LEU A 15 -1.90 3.06 1.69
N MET A 16 -1.72 4.04 2.58
CA MET A 16 -0.88 3.90 3.77
C MET A 16 -1.41 2.83 4.74
N VAL A 17 -2.72 2.80 4.98
CA VAL A 17 -3.34 1.76 5.83
C VAL A 17 -3.20 0.38 5.19
N ASN A 18 -3.42 0.27 3.88
CA ASN A 18 -3.37 -0.99 3.14
C ASN A 18 -1.93 -1.54 3.02
N LEU A 19 -0.92 -0.66 3.07
CA LEU A 19 0.48 -1.06 3.13
C LEU A 19 0.83 -1.76 4.46
N ILE A 20 0.26 -1.31 5.57
CA ILE A 20 0.48 -1.87 6.90
C ILE A 20 -0.41 -3.11 7.12
N HIS A 21 -1.67 -3.02 6.68
CA HIS A 21 -2.67 -4.05 6.85
C HIS A 21 -3.47 -4.22 5.55
N PRO A 22 -3.08 -5.18 4.68
CA PRO A 22 -3.74 -5.37 3.39
C PRO A 22 -5.14 -5.94 3.60
N VAL A 23 -6.15 -5.09 3.42
CA VAL A 23 -7.57 -5.41 3.66
C VAL A 23 -8.40 -5.52 2.39
N ASN A 24 -7.94 -4.91 1.30
CA ASN A 24 -8.62 -4.94 0.00
C ASN A 24 -7.60 -4.78 -1.14
N SER A 25 -8.03 -5.05 -2.37
CA SER A 25 -7.26 -4.69 -3.56
C SER A 25 -7.09 -3.16 -3.63
N LEU A 26 -5.95 -2.73 -4.17
CA LEU A 26 -5.57 -1.32 -4.23
C LEU A 26 -6.65 -0.46 -4.93
N ILE A 27 -7.15 -0.92 -6.07
CA ILE A 27 -8.13 -0.20 -6.88
C ILE A 27 -9.48 -0.12 -6.16
N ASN A 28 -10.00 -1.26 -5.69
CA ASN A 28 -11.32 -1.29 -5.06
C ASN A 28 -11.33 -0.50 -3.74
N GLY A 29 -10.28 -0.66 -2.93
CA GLY A 29 -10.15 0.07 -1.69
C GLY A 29 -9.96 1.57 -1.91
N ALA A 30 -9.18 2.00 -2.91
CA ALA A 30 -9.05 3.42 -3.25
C ALA A 30 -10.37 4.04 -3.71
N LEU A 31 -11.15 3.33 -4.53
CA LEU A 31 -12.48 3.77 -4.93
C LEU A 31 -13.42 3.90 -3.73
N LEU A 32 -13.45 2.90 -2.84
CA LEU A 32 -14.26 2.94 -1.63
C LEU A 32 -13.82 4.03 -0.64
N ALA A 33 -12.52 4.29 -0.50
CA ALA A 33 -12.03 5.40 0.31
C ALA A 33 -12.44 6.75 -0.28
N GLY A 34 -12.33 6.90 -1.61
CA GLY A 34 -12.80 8.08 -2.33
C GLY A 34 -14.29 8.32 -2.14
N THR A 35 -15.13 7.30 -2.27
CA THR A 35 -16.58 7.42 -2.01
C THR A 35 -16.88 7.74 -0.55
N GLY A 36 -16.17 7.09 0.39
CA GLY A 36 -16.24 7.39 1.81
C GLY A 36 -15.92 8.85 2.13
N SER A 37 -14.98 9.47 1.40
CA SER A 37 -14.64 10.89 1.60
C SER A 37 -15.78 11.86 1.26
N VAL A 38 -16.65 11.50 0.32
CA VAL A 38 -17.77 12.36 -0.13
C VAL A 38 -19.05 12.05 0.66
N LEU A 39 -19.11 10.89 1.31
CA LEU A 39 -20.29 10.41 2.05
C LEU A 39 -20.80 11.41 3.12
N PRO A 40 -19.97 12.10 3.91
CA PRO A 40 -20.42 13.13 4.86
C PRO A 40 -21.25 14.25 4.22
N ASP A 41 -20.78 14.77 3.08
CA ASP A 41 -21.45 15.84 2.35
C ASP A 41 -22.79 15.38 1.77
N ILE A 42 -22.84 14.13 1.27
CA ILE A 42 -24.08 13.52 0.73
C ILE A 42 -25.11 13.31 1.84
N LEU A 43 -24.68 12.80 3.01
CA LEU A 43 -25.56 12.60 4.16
C LEU A 43 -26.18 13.90 4.64
N ASP A 44 -25.39 14.97 4.67
CA ASP A 44 -25.86 16.30 5.05
C ASP A 44 -26.82 16.92 4.03
N PHE A 45 -26.53 16.73 2.74
CA PHE A 45 -27.44 17.11 1.67
C PHE A 45 -28.79 16.40 1.82
N LEU A 46 -28.77 15.09 2.09
CA LEU A 46 -29.99 14.30 2.27
C LEU A 46 -30.74 14.65 3.56
N ALA A 47 -30.03 15.00 4.62
CA ALA A 47 -30.61 15.48 5.87
C ALA A 47 -31.15 16.92 5.79
N GLY A 48 -30.99 17.60 4.65
CA GLY A 48 -31.47 18.96 4.42
C GLY A 48 -30.72 20.04 5.22
N ARG A 49 -29.58 19.70 5.84
CA ARG A 49 -28.76 20.63 6.62
C ARG A 49 -27.29 20.45 6.26
N HIS A 50 -26.70 21.50 5.72
CA HIS A 50 -25.27 21.55 5.46
C HIS A 50 -24.50 21.54 6.80
N ARG A 51 -23.61 20.56 7.00
CA ARG A 51 -22.82 20.33 8.24
C ARG A 51 -23.65 19.87 9.44
N GLY A 52 -24.51 18.90 9.18
CA GLY A 52 -25.30 18.20 10.18
C GLY A 52 -24.66 16.87 10.57
N ILE A 53 -25.44 15.81 10.47
CA ILE A 53 -25.10 14.46 10.96
C ILE A 53 -23.88 13.87 10.25
N GLY A 54 -23.65 14.18 8.97
CA GLY A 54 -22.53 13.66 8.18
C GLY A 54 -21.16 14.10 8.71
N HIS A 55 -21.10 15.26 9.36
CA HIS A 55 -19.85 15.84 9.91
C HIS A 55 -19.68 15.61 11.41
N THR A 56 -20.28 14.55 11.93
CA THR A 56 -20.23 14.19 13.36
C THR A 56 -19.34 12.99 13.58
N LEU A 57 -18.83 12.83 14.80
CA LEU A 57 -18.18 11.58 15.19
C LEU A 57 -19.18 10.40 15.26
N LEU A 58 -20.50 10.67 15.29
CA LEU A 58 -21.54 9.62 15.32
C LEU A 58 -21.61 8.81 14.03
N ILE A 59 -21.02 9.29 12.92
CA ILE A 59 -20.89 8.51 11.69
C ILE A 59 -19.85 7.39 11.83
N LEU A 60 -18.89 7.51 12.75
CA LEU A 60 -17.78 6.56 12.86
C LEU A 60 -18.18 5.20 13.47
N PRO A 61 -18.98 5.11 14.56
CA PRO A 61 -19.39 3.82 15.12
C PRO A 61 -20.03 2.82 14.14
N PRO A 62 -21.02 3.20 13.29
CA PRO A 62 -21.58 2.24 12.32
C PRO A 62 -20.55 1.81 11.26
N LEU A 63 -19.64 2.71 10.86
CA LEU A 63 -18.55 2.37 9.93
C LEU A 63 -17.49 1.48 10.58
N LEU A 64 -17.22 1.67 11.88
CA LEU A 64 -16.33 0.81 12.65
C LEU A 64 -16.93 -0.59 12.76
N LEU A 65 -18.23 -0.71 13.07
CA LEU A 65 -18.91 -2.00 13.10
C LEU A 65 -18.88 -2.69 11.73
N LEU A 66 -19.09 -1.94 10.65
CA LEU A 66 -18.95 -2.45 9.28
C LEU A 66 -17.52 -2.91 8.98
N SER A 67 -16.51 -2.18 9.47
CA SER A 67 -15.09 -2.53 9.32
C SER A 67 -14.75 -3.84 10.03
N LEU A 68 -15.36 -4.10 11.19
CA LEU A 68 -15.18 -5.36 11.90
C LEU A 68 -15.89 -6.52 11.19
N ARG A 69 -17.07 -6.28 10.60
CA ARG A 69 -17.87 -7.32 9.93
C ARG A 69 -17.37 -7.67 8.54
N SER A 70 -16.90 -6.67 7.79
CA SER A 70 -16.39 -6.78 6.41
C SER A 70 -15.22 -5.80 6.23
N PRO A 71 -14.00 -6.18 6.63
CA PRO A 71 -12.83 -5.30 6.59
C PRO A 71 -12.56 -4.72 5.21
N GLY A 72 -12.75 -5.51 4.15
CA GLY A 72 -12.51 -5.07 2.78
C GLY A 72 -13.39 -3.89 2.36
N ILE A 73 -14.60 -3.75 2.90
CA ILE A 73 -15.51 -2.65 2.56
C ILE A 73 -15.47 -1.56 3.62
N GLY A 74 -15.54 -1.96 4.90
CA GLY A 74 -15.66 -1.02 6.00
C GLY A 74 -14.39 -0.21 6.24
N VAL A 75 -13.20 -0.83 6.19
CA VAL A 75 -11.95 -0.11 6.47
C VAL A 75 -11.71 1.02 5.45
N PRO A 76 -11.82 0.82 4.12
CA PRO A 76 -11.69 1.91 3.18
C PRO A 76 -12.70 3.04 3.40
N LEU A 77 -13.98 2.71 3.66
CA LEU A 77 -15.01 3.72 3.92
C LEU A 77 -14.72 4.51 5.21
N LEU A 78 -14.35 3.82 6.28
CA LEU A 78 -13.99 4.41 7.57
C LEU A 78 -12.80 5.36 7.41
N VAL A 79 -11.76 4.93 6.67
CA VAL A 79 -10.59 5.75 6.34
C VAL A 79 -11.00 6.97 5.52
N GLY A 80 -11.85 6.79 4.50
CA GLY A 80 -12.36 7.87 3.66
C GLY A 80 -13.08 8.94 4.47
N VAL A 81 -14.06 8.54 5.27
CA VAL A 81 -14.83 9.43 6.14
C VAL A 81 -13.92 10.11 7.17
N SER A 82 -13.04 9.33 7.84
CA SER A 82 -12.12 9.89 8.83
C SER A 82 -11.19 10.96 8.24
N SER A 83 -10.70 10.74 7.01
CA SER A 83 -9.87 11.71 6.30
C SER A 83 -10.62 13.00 5.98
N HIS A 84 -11.91 12.89 5.61
CA HIS A 84 -12.79 14.04 5.36
C HIS A 84 -12.95 14.90 6.60
N LEU A 85 -13.37 14.29 7.72
CA LEU A 85 -13.53 14.99 9.00
C LEU A 85 -12.22 15.65 9.43
N THR A 86 -11.11 14.92 9.33
CA THR A 86 -9.78 15.41 9.72
C THR A 86 -9.38 16.63 8.91
N LEU A 87 -9.51 16.59 7.58
CA LEU A 87 -9.21 17.75 6.73
C LEU A 87 -10.09 18.96 7.06
N ASP A 88 -11.37 18.74 7.35
CA ASP A 88 -12.28 19.83 7.66
C ASP A 88 -11.95 20.52 9.00
N LEU A 89 -11.34 19.82 9.96
CA LEU A 89 -10.79 20.42 11.20
C LEU A 89 -9.60 21.37 10.93
N PHE A 90 -8.86 21.19 9.83
CA PHE A 90 -7.77 22.08 9.43
C PHE A 90 -8.26 23.35 8.72
N THR A 91 -9.53 23.39 8.29
CA THR A 91 -10.08 24.52 7.56
C THR A 91 -10.54 25.66 8.47
N VAL A 92 -10.77 26.85 7.89
CA VAL A 92 -11.39 27.97 8.61
C VAL A 92 -12.78 27.63 9.14
N ARG A 93 -13.55 26.84 8.38
CA ARG A 93 -14.93 26.51 8.74
C ARG A 93 -15.00 25.47 9.86
N GLY A 94 -14.00 24.60 10.00
CA GLY A 94 -13.98 23.55 11.03
C GLY A 94 -15.02 22.46 10.80
N CYS A 95 -15.21 21.61 11.80
CA CYS A 95 -16.13 20.47 11.77
C CYS A 95 -16.92 20.35 13.10
N PRO A 96 -18.27 20.30 13.11
CA PRO A 96 -19.08 20.16 14.32
C PRO A 96 -19.12 18.70 14.82
N LEU A 97 -17.98 18.24 15.37
CA LEU A 97 -17.77 16.83 15.74
C LEU A 97 -18.82 16.24 16.71
N LEU A 98 -19.42 17.07 17.57
CA LEU A 98 -20.37 16.66 18.60
C LEU A 98 -21.84 16.96 18.24
N TYR A 99 -22.15 17.36 17.01
CA TYR A 99 -23.56 17.52 16.60
C TYR A 99 -24.31 16.17 16.73
N PRO A 100 -25.58 16.14 17.17
CA PRO A 100 -26.46 17.26 17.51
C PRO A 100 -26.36 17.76 18.96
N LEU A 101 -25.45 17.21 19.77
CA LEU A 101 -25.28 17.63 21.17
C LEU A 101 -24.67 19.04 21.27
N ASN A 102 -23.80 19.40 20.32
CA ASN A 102 -23.16 20.70 20.27
C ASN A 102 -22.82 21.11 18.82
N ASP A 103 -23.32 22.27 18.40
CA ASP A 103 -23.15 22.82 17.06
C ASP A 103 -21.83 23.60 16.88
N THR A 104 -21.01 23.73 17.95
CA THR A 104 -19.74 24.47 17.84
C THR A 104 -18.75 23.75 16.94
N PRO A 105 -18.19 24.44 15.92
CA PRO A 105 -17.21 23.85 15.03
C PRO A 105 -15.86 23.74 15.73
N TYR A 106 -15.28 22.55 15.70
CA TYR A 106 -13.94 22.27 16.19
C TYR A 106 -12.90 22.59 15.12
N HIS A 107 -11.71 23.00 15.57
CA HIS A 107 -10.56 23.31 14.71
C HIS A 107 -9.28 22.72 15.32
N CYS A 108 -8.44 22.09 14.50
CA CYS A 108 -7.12 21.63 14.92
C CYS A 108 -6.08 22.76 14.94
N LEU A 109 -6.26 23.79 14.12
CA LEU A 109 -5.30 24.90 13.98
C LEU A 109 -5.78 26.18 14.67
N ARG A 110 -4.79 26.92 15.21
CA ARG A 110 -4.97 28.31 15.65
C ARG A 110 -5.53 29.17 14.51
N ARG A 111 -6.34 30.17 14.85
CA ARG A 111 -7.13 31.00 13.91
C ARG A 111 -6.34 31.49 12.68
N ASN A 112 -5.09 31.92 12.87
CA ASN A 112 -4.26 32.50 11.82
C ASN A 112 -3.58 31.46 10.90
N ARG A 113 -3.58 30.18 11.27
CA ARG A 113 -2.97 29.09 10.48
C ARG A 113 -3.98 28.21 9.75
N ARG A 114 -5.28 28.45 9.94
CA ARG A 114 -6.35 27.66 9.31
C ARG A 114 -6.33 27.80 7.80
N ILE A 115 -6.53 26.70 7.10
CA ILE A 115 -6.53 26.69 5.63
C ILE A 115 -7.86 27.23 5.10
N ARG A 116 -7.77 28.20 4.19
CA ARG A 116 -8.92 28.73 3.46
C ARG A 116 -9.11 27.96 2.17
N THR A 117 -10.32 27.48 1.94
CA THR A 117 -10.70 26.83 0.67
C THR A 117 -10.48 27.79 -0.50
N GLY A 118 -9.91 27.31 -1.61
CA GLY A 118 -9.61 28.06 -2.81
C GLY A 118 -8.32 28.87 -2.76
N THR A 119 -7.54 28.79 -1.67
CA THR A 119 -6.26 29.52 -1.55
C THR A 119 -5.06 28.64 -1.90
N ALA A 120 -3.88 29.26 -2.04
CA ALA A 120 -2.62 28.56 -2.26
C ALA A 120 -2.35 27.46 -1.20
N GLY A 121 -2.82 27.65 0.04
CA GLY A 121 -2.68 26.64 1.09
C GLY A 121 -3.42 25.33 0.80
N GLU A 122 -4.61 25.39 0.20
CA GLU A 122 -5.32 24.16 -0.22
C GLU A 122 -4.59 23.48 -1.38
N TRP A 123 -4.10 24.25 -2.34
CA TRP A 123 -3.34 23.72 -3.47
C TRP A 123 -2.02 23.06 -3.04
N ALA A 124 -1.34 23.64 -2.05
CA ALA A 124 -0.14 23.04 -1.47
C ALA A 124 -0.44 21.68 -0.82
N ILE A 125 -1.54 21.58 -0.06
CA ILE A 125 -1.98 20.31 0.56
C ILE A 125 -2.36 19.29 -0.51
N LEU A 126 -3.12 19.69 -1.53
CA LEU A 126 -3.48 18.82 -2.63
C LEU A 126 -2.23 18.28 -3.35
N SER A 127 -1.26 19.15 -3.65
CA SER A 127 0.00 18.77 -4.30
C SER A 127 0.81 17.81 -3.43
N PHE A 128 0.93 18.09 -2.13
CA PHE A 128 1.59 17.20 -1.19
C PHE A 128 0.93 15.81 -1.12
N LEU A 129 -0.40 15.76 -0.99
CA LEU A 129 -1.15 14.51 -0.95
C LEU A 129 -1.03 13.71 -2.25
N LEU A 130 -0.95 14.38 -3.39
CA LEU A 130 -0.74 13.72 -4.68
C LEU A 130 0.64 13.04 -4.72
N VAL A 131 1.70 13.71 -4.27
CA VAL A 131 3.03 13.11 -4.17
C VAL A 131 3.00 11.89 -3.24
N VAL A 132 2.39 12.02 -2.06
CA VAL A 132 2.21 10.89 -1.12
C VAL A 132 1.45 9.73 -1.77
N THR A 133 0.40 10.02 -2.53
CA THR A 133 -0.41 8.99 -3.23
C THR A 133 0.44 8.24 -4.25
N VAL A 134 1.23 8.96 -5.05
CA VAL A 134 2.11 8.36 -6.07
C VAL A 134 3.16 7.47 -5.40
N VAL A 135 3.85 7.98 -4.38
CA VAL A 135 4.87 7.22 -3.64
C VAL A 135 4.28 5.99 -2.97
N ALA A 136 3.14 6.14 -2.28
CA ALA A 136 2.47 5.01 -1.62
C ALA A 136 1.98 3.96 -2.62
N SER A 137 1.52 4.38 -3.81
CA SER A 137 1.13 3.46 -4.88
C SER A 137 2.32 2.67 -5.40
N LEU A 138 3.46 3.32 -5.65
CA LEU A 138 4.69 2.67 -6.09
C LEU A 138 5.19 1.65 -5.05
N LEU A 139 5.18 2.04 -3.77
CA LEU A 139 5.52 1.14 -2.66
C LEU A 139 4.56 -0.06 -2.59
N SER A 140 3.27 0.17 -2.76
CA SER A 140 2.25 -0.90 -2.68
C SER A 140 2.35 -1.94 -3.79
N VAL A 141 2.95 -1.58 -4.93
CA VAL A 141 3.17 -2.49 -6.06
C VAL A 141 4.55 -3.16 -5.99
N GLY A 142 5.38 -2.81 -5.01
CA GLY A 142 6.72 -3.39 -4.86
C GLY A 142 7.75 -2.82 -5.86
N ALA A 143 7.46 -1.67 -6.48
CA ALA A 143 8.32 -1.08 -7.52
C ALA A 143 9.76 -0.82 -7.05
N PHE A 144 9.96 -0.59 -5.75
CA PHE A 144 11.29 -0.38 -5.17
C PHE A 144 12.01 -1.68 -4.80
N ASP A 145 11.28 -2.77 -4.54
CA ASP A 145 11.88 -4.06 -4.19
C ASP A 145 12.47 -4.75 -5.41
N ASP A 146 11.85 -4.62 -6.59
CA ASP A 146 12.39 -5.17 -7.85
C ASP A 146 13.69 -4.46 -8.30
N GLU A 147 13.81 -3.15 -8.10
CA GLU A 147 15.01 -2.38 -8.46
C GLU A 147 16.17 -2.63 -7.47
N ILE A 148 15.87 -2.77 -6.17
CA ILE A 148 16.88 -3.13 -5.16
C ILE A 148 17.33 -4.59 -5.33
N ASN A 149 16.40 -5.52 -5.58
CA ASN A 149 16.75 -6.93 -5.78
C ASN A 149 17.53 -7.17 -7.08
N SER A 150 17.21 -6.45 -8.16
CA SER A 150 18.00 -6.52 -9.40
C SER A 150 19.40 -5.90 -9.24
N SER A 151 19.53 -4.82 -8.46
CA SER A 151 20.83 -4.23 -8.09
C SER A 151 21.66 -5.15 -7.17
N MET A 152 21.01 -5.83 -6.21
CA MET A 152 21.68 -6.82 -5.35
C MET A 152 22.01 -8.13 -6.07
N GLN A 153 21.23 -8.56 -7.06
CA GLN A 153 21.57 -9.70 -7.92
C GLN A 153 22.78 -9.40 -8.81
N ASN A 154 22.94 -8.17 -9.29
CA ASN A 154 24.14 -7.75 -10.01
C ASN A 154 25.39 -7.64 -9.10
N SER A 155 25.21 -7.48 -7.79
CA SER A 155 26.31 -7.44 -6.82
C SER A 155 26.63 -8.83 -6.21
N LYS A 156 25.66 -9.74 -6.16
CA LYS A 156 25.87 -11.17 -5.90
C LYS A 156 26.14 -11.90 -7.22
N GLY A 157 27.37 -11.75 -7.73
CA GLY A 157 27.93 -12.74 -8.62
C GLY A 157 27.78 -14.14 -8.02
N GLU A 158 27.22 -15.04 -8.83
CA GLU A 158 27.28 -16.50 -8.71
C GLU A 158 27.08 -17.12 -7.31
N SER A 159 25.82 -17.37 -6.95
CA SER A 159 25.50 -18.60 -6.21
C SER A 159 24.38 -19.36 -6.91
N GLY A 160 24.47 -19.44 -8.23
CA GLY A 160 23.79 -20.49 -8.99
C GLY A 160 24.51 -21.81 -8.76
N THR A 161 23.79 -22.93 -8.78
CA THR A 161 24.38 -24.25 -8.92
C THR A 161 25.34 -24.22 -10.10
N ARG A 162 26.64 -24.22 -9.83
CA ARG A 162 27.67 -24.27 -10.86
C ARG A 162 27.71 -25.69 -11.40
N THR A 163 27.12 -25.90 -12.57
CA THR A 163 27.34 -27.14 -13.33
C THR A 163 28.76 -27.09 -13.86
N LEU A 164 29.64 -27.85 -13.23
CA LEU A 164 31.04 -27.97 -13.63
C LEU A 164 31.14 -29.21 -14.52
N THR A 165 31.22 -29.01 -15.83
CA THR A 165 31.43 -30.09 -16.79
C THR A 165 32.92 -30.44 -16.80
N VAL A 166 33.26 -31.67 -16.41
CA VAL A 166 34.63 -32.21 -16.48
C VAL A 166 34.66 -33.22 -17.63
N ASP A 167 35.31 -32.86 -18.73
CA ASP A 167 35.59 -33.81 -19.82
C ASP A 167 36.88 -34.58 -19.49
N ILE A 168 36.76 -35.90 -19.33
CA ILE A 168 37.89 -36.80 -19.06
C ILE A 168 38.19 -37.57 -20.35
N GLN A 169 39.35 -37.31 -20.94
CA GLN A 169 39.87 -38.08 -22.06
C GLN A 169 40.86 -39.12 -21.54
N VAL A 170 40.59 -40.39 -21.82
CA VAL A 170 41.48 -41.52 -21.46
C VAL A 170 42.19 -41.97 -22.73
N ASP A 171 43.52 -41.88 -22.73
CA ASP A 171 44.39 -42.41 -23.78
C ASP A 171 45.18 -43.58 -23.18
N ALA A 172 45.03 -44.77 -23.75
CA ALA A 172 45.61 -46.00 -23.21
C ALA A 172 46.15 -46.87 -24.35
N ASP A 173 47.37 -47.40 -24.16
CA ASP A 173 48.05 -48.26 -25.14
C ASP A 173 47.45 -49.68 -25.25
N ARG A 174 46.41 -49.98 -24.47
CA ARG A 174 45.69 -51.26 -24.42
C ARG A 174 44.26 -51.06 -23.94
N ASP A 175 43.40 -52.04 -24.19
CA ASP A 175 41.99 -51.98 -23.80
C ASP A 175 41.82 -51.74 -22.29
N VAL A 176 40.97 -50.78 -21.94
CA VAL A 176 40.64 -50.40 -20.56
C VAL A 176 39.13 -50.41 -20.36
N ASN A 177 38.70 -50.80 -19.17
CA ASN A 177 37.31 -50.70 -18.74
C ASN A 177 37.12 -49.38 -17.99
N VAL A 178 36.17 -48.55 -18.45
CA VAL A 178 35.84 -47.27 -17.81
C VAL A 178 34.46 -47.39 -17.17
N THR A 179 34.40 -47.26 -15.85
CA THR A 179 33.16 -47.34 -15.07
C THR A 179 32.93 -46.06 -14.29
N ALA A 180 31.75 -45.46 -14.49
CA ALA A 180 31.32 -44.28 -13.73
C ALA A 180 30.38 -44.69 -12.59
N HIS A 181 30.73 -44.32 -11.36
CA HIS A 181 29.93 -44.53 -10.17
C HIS A 181 29.40 -43.20 -9.64
N HIS A 182 28.08 -43.12 -9.48
CA HIS A 182 27.42 -42.00 -8.82
C HIS A 182 26.94 -42.44 -7.44
N THR A 183 27.40 -41.80 -6.36
CA THR A 183 26.95 -42.11 -4.99
C THR A 183 26.83 -40.83 -4.18
N ASN A 184 25.64 -40.56 -3.64
CA ASN A 184 25.35 -39.41 -2.78
C ASN A 184 25.86 -38.06 -3.33
N GLY A 185 25.66 -37.81 -4.63
CA GLY A 185 26.05 -36.56 -5.28
C GLY A 185 27.55 -36.43 -5.60
N SER A 186 28.33 -37.49 -5.37
CA SER A 186 29.72 -37.59 -5.85
C SER A 186 29.78 -38.49 -7.08
N GLU A 187 30.50 -38.04 -8.11
CA GLU A 187 30.83 -38.84 -9.29
C GLU A 187 32.28 -39.31 -9.20
N CYS A 188 32.50 -40.61 -9.39
CA CYS A 188 33.81 -41.23 -9.48
C CYS A 188 33.90 -41.97 -10.81
N VAL A 189 35.00 -41.77 -11.54
CA VAL A 189 35.32 -42.53 -12.75
C VAL A 189 36.48 -43.46 -12.41
N LEU A 190 36.25 -44.76 -12.53
CA LEU A 190 37.25 -45.81 -12.40
C LEU A 190 37.69 -46.24 -13.80
N VAL A 191 39.00 -46.32 -13.99
CA VAL A 191 39.63 -46.87 -15.20
C VAL A 191 40.47 -48.06 -14.76
N ASP A 192 40.12 -49.25 -15.23
CA ASP A 192 40.82 -50.49 -14.88
C ASP A 192 41.16 -51.30 -16.13
N TYR A 193 42.07 -52.26 -16.00
CA TYR A 193 42.40 -53.18 -17.09
C TYR A 193 41.49 -54.42 -17.01
N PRO A 194 41.11 -55.02 -18.15
CA PRO A 194 40.45 -56.32 -18.14
C PRO A 194 41.41 -57.35 -17.52
N ASP A 195 40.92 -58.10 -16.52
CA ASP A 195 41.64 -59.24 -15.97
C ASP A 195 41.75 -60.33 -17.06
N ASP A 196 42.97 -60.67 -17.46
CA ASP A 196 43.29 -61.76 -18.41
C ASP A 196 42.92 -63.15 -17.87
#